data_AF-A0A7C3UG55-F1
#
_entry.id   AF-A0A7C3UG55-F1
#
_cell.length_a   1.000
_cell.length_b   1.000
_cell.length_c   1.000
_cell.angle_alpha   90.00
_cell.angle_beta   90.00
_cell.angle_gamma   90.00
#
_symmetry.space_group_name_H-M   'P 1'
#
loop_
_entity.id
_entity.type
_entity.pdbx_description
1 polymer ?
#
loop_
_entity_poly.entity_id
_entity_poly.type
_entity_poly.pdbx_seq_one_letter_code
_entity_poly.pdbx_strand_id
1 'polypeptide(L)'
;MKATKYLLIISISLIMVLLSVTIVSGRPFRLAKLPDEGKNFGCLTCHTKSSGGVRNPFGQDWQKIAIKAKDTYTTELAGLDSDGDGFTNDQEFSAKTNPGDPNSKPDGQTIDPKAELEKVIARGKVLFNDPKLGKSGSSCNSCHPNGGTTGGQMMGMAIPTLKGSAATFPKYKANAKAVITLQQMNNMCIQMIMKGTPLKLDSPESVALSAYVTSLSNGIPVQIGGK
;
A
#
# COMPACT_ATOMS: atom_id res chain seq x y z
N MET A 1 -57.62 -25.27 -54.77
CA MET A 1 -56.14 -25.14 -54.74
C MET A 1 -55.60 -23.78 -54.26
N LYS A 2 -56.35 -22.66 -54.29
CA LYS A 2 -55.82 -21.36 -53.83
C LYS A 2 -55.83 -21.19 -52.29
N ALA A 3 -56.87 -21.64 -51.59
CA ALA A 3 -57.00 -21.47 -50.14
C ALA A 3 -55.90 -22.19 -49.32
N THR A 4 -55.46 -23.37 -49.75
CA THR A 4 -54.40 -24.14 -49.09
C THR A 4 -53.02 -23.45 -49.17
N LYS A 5 -52.75 -22.72 -50.26
CA LYS A 5 -51.52 -21.91 -50.39
C LYS A 5 -51.51 -20.71 -49.44
N TYR A 6 -52.65 -20.04 -49.25
CA TYR A 6 -52.74 -18.92 -48.30
C TYR A 6 -52.63 -19.38 -46.85
N LEU A 7 -53.24 -20.51 -46.48
CA LEU A 7 -53.09 -21.08 -45.14
C LEU A 7 -51.63 -21.43 -44.84
N LEU A 8 -50.93 -22.06 -45.80
CA LEU A 8 -49.53 -22.45 -45.62
C LEU A 8 -48.61 -21.23 -45.44
N ILE A 9 -48.81 -20.17 -46.24
CA ILE A 9 -48.03 -18.93 -46.16
C ILE A 9 -48.29 -18.20 -44.83
N ILE A 10 -49.55 -18.13 -44.38
CA ILE A 10 -49.90 -17.51 -43.09
C ILE A 10 -49.30 -18.29 -41.92
N SER A 11 -49.32 -19.63 -41.96
CA SER A 11 -48.69 -20.46 -40.92
C SER A 11 -47.16 -20.32 -40.88
N ILE A 12 -46.49 -20.18 -42.03
CA ILE A 12 -45.04 -19.97 -42.10
C ILE A 12 -44.66 -18.58 -41.58
N SER A 13 -45.43 -17.54 -41.92
CA SER A 13 -45.21 -16.18 -41.40
C SER A 13 -45.45 -16.07 -39.90
N LEU A 14 -46.45 -16.77 -39.35
CA LEU A 14 -46.71 -16.78 -37.90
C LEU A 14 -45.60 -17.50 -37.11
N ILE A 15 -45.03 -18.58 -37.66
CA ILE A 15 -43.88 -19.29 -37.07
C ILE A 15 -42.60 -18.42 -37.14
N MET A 16 -42.40 -17.66 -38.22
CA MET A 16 -41.25 -16.75 -38.34
C MET A 16 -41.29 -15.58 -37.33
N VAL A 17 -42.48 -15.07 -37.00
CA VAL A 17 -42.64 -14.01 -35.99
C VAL A 17 -42.41 -14.55 -34.57
N LEU A 18 -42.79 -15.81 -34.30
CA LEU A 18 -42.58 -16.49 -33.01
C LEU A 18 -41.13 -16.96 -32.73
N LEU A 19 -40.24 -16.94 -33.73
CA LEU A 19 -38.83 -17.34 -33.60
C LEU A 19 -37.84 -16.16 -33.50
N SER A 20 -38.33 -14.95 -33.21
CA SER A 20 -37.48 -13.80 -32.87
C SER A 20 -36.89 -13.96 -31.46
N VAL A 21 -36.03 -14.96 -31.28
CA VAL A 21 -35.20 -15.11 -30.08
C VAL A 21 -34.23 -13.93 -30.11
N THR A 22 -34.49 -12.91 -29.30
CA THR A 22 -33.50 -11.87 -29.05
C THR A 22 -32.34 -12.52 -28.33
N ILE A 23 -31.26 -12.78 -29.07
CA ILE A 23 -30.00 -13.22 -28.48
C ILE A 23 -29.50 -12.03 -27.66
N VAL A 24 -29.81 -12.02 -26.37
CA VAL A 24 -29.15 -11.15 -25.40
C VAL A 24 -27.74 -11.68 -25.23
N SER A 25 -26.86 -11.28 -26.15
CA SER A 25 -25.44 -11.46 -25.94
C SER A 25 -25.06 -10.61 -24.72
N GLY A 26 -24.63 -11.27 -23.64
CA GLY A 26 -23.88 -10.59 -22.59
C GLY A 26 -22.78 -9.78 -23.26
N ARG A 27 -22.46 -8.60 -22.73
CA ARG A 27 -21.48 -7.69 -23.35
C ARG A 27 -20.10 -7.92 -22.70
N PRO A 28 -19.34 -8.97 -23.05
CA PRO A 28 -18.05 -9.25 -22.42
C PRO A 28 -17.03 -8.14 -22.69
N PHE A 29 -17.24 -7.33 -23.75
CA PHE A 29 -16.34 -6.23 -24.10
C PHE A 29 -16.16 -5.21 -22.97
N ARG A 30 -17.11 -5.10 -22.02
CA ARG A 30 -16.98 -4.19 -20.88
C ARG A 30 -16.03 -4.67 -19.81
N LEU A 31 -15.76 -5.98 -19.74
CA LEU A 31 -14.72 -6.48 -18.84
C LEU A 31 -13.35 -5.91 -19.24
N ALA A 32 -13.10 -5.77 -20.55
CA ALA A 32 -11.90 -5.10 -21.08
C ALA A 32 -11.83 -3.59 -20.78
N LYS A 33 -12.87 -2.99 -20.17
CA LYS A 33 -12.87 -1.60 -19.72
C LYS A 33 -12.58 -1.44 -18.23
N LEU A 34 -12.56 -2.54 -17.48
CA LEU A 34 -12.18 -2.55 -16.08
C LEU A 34 -10.67 -2.30 -15.92
N PRO A 35 -10.20 -1.85 -14.74
CA PRO A 35 -8.79 -1.56 -14.48
C PRO A 35 -7.81 -2.70 -14.80
N ASP A 36 -8.26 -3.95 -14.67
CA ASP A 36 -7.44 -5.13 -14.96
C ASP A 36 -7.78 -5.81 -16.30
N GLU A 37 -8.61 -5.15 -17.12
CA GLU A 37 -9.11 -5.64 -18.40
C GLU A 37 -9.88 -6.97 -18.32
N GLY A 38 -10.42 -7.32 -17.15
CA GLY A 38 -11.19 -8.54 -16.93
C GLY A 38 -10.34 -9.78 -16.66
N LYS A 39 -9.09 -9.62 -16.20
CA LYS A 39 -8.19 -10.74 -15.86
C LYS A 39 -8.61 -11.48 -14.60
N ASN A 40 -9.11 -10.76 -13.59
CA ASN A 40 -9.55 -11.30 -12.30
C ASN A 40 -11.07 -11.09 -12.09
N PHE A 41 -11.70 -10.25 -12.92
CA PHE A 41 -13.09 -9.84 -12.78
C PHE A 41 -13.97 -10.36 -13.91
N GLY A 42 -15.22 -10.69 -13.56
CA GLY A 42 -16.19 -11.31 -14.47
C GLY A 42 -17.53 -10.61 -14.49
N CYS A 43 -18.56 -11.27 -15.03
CA CYS A 43 -19.92 -10.70 -15.11
C CYS A 43 -20.46 -10.22 -13.76
N LEU A 44 -20.06 -10.89 -12.66
CA LEU A 44 -20.47 -10.58 -11.30
C LEU A 44 -19.97 -9.23 -10.77
N THR A 45 -19.00 -8.61 -11.46
CA THR A 45 -18.52 -7.28 -11.09
C THR A 45 -19.59 -6.21 -11.31
N CYS A 46 -20.40 -6.35 -12.37
CA CYS A 46 -21.46 -5.39 -12.71
C CYS A 46 -22.87 -5.96 -12.55
N HIS A 47 -23.01 -7.25 -12.27
CA HIS A 47 -24.29 -7.97 -12.25
C HIS A 47 -24.40 -8.89 -11.05
N THR A 48 -25.64 -9.21 -10.66
CA THR A 48 -25.91 -10.14 -9.54
C THR A 48 -25.83 -11.62 -9.95
N LYS A 49 -25.62 -11.91 -11.24
CA LYS A 49 -25.57 -13.28 -11.78
C LYS A 49 -24.42 -13.43 -12.79
N SER A 50 -23.82 -14.61 -12.85
CA SER A 50 -22.71 -14.95 -13.75
C SER A 50 -23.10 -14.91 -15.24
N SER A 51 -24.38 -15.09 -15.56
CA SER A 51 -24.94 -14.91 -16.90
C SER A 51 -25.15 -13.44 -17.30
N GLY A 52 -24.86 -12.50 -16.41
CA GLY A 52 -25.27 -11.09 -16.53
C GLY A 52 -26.73 -10.84 -16.13
N GLY A 53 -27.25 -9.66 -16.45
CA GLY A 53 -28.65 -9.29 -16.23
C GLY A 53 -28.83 -8.10 -15.28
N VAL A 54 -29.53 -8.31 -14.15
CA VAL A 54 -29.75 -7.25 -13.15
C VAL A 54 -28.40 -6.73 -12.65
N ARG A 55 -28.25 -5.41 -12.60
CA ARG A 55 -27.01 -4.76 -12.15
C ARG A 55 -26.94 -4.74 -10.63
N ASN A 56 -25.78 -5.09 -10.10
CA ASN A 56 -25.42 -4.82 -8.70
C ASN A 56 -25.14 -3.30 -8.52
N PRO A 57 -24.85 -2.82 -7.30
CA PRO A 57 -24.62 -1.40 -7.07
C PRO A 57 -23.51 -0.80 -7.95
N PHE A 58 -22.34 -1.44 -8.05
CA PHE A 58 -21.26 -1.01 -8.95
C PHE A 58 -21.70 -0.88 -10.41
N GLY A 59 -22.42 -1.87 -10.93
CA GLY A 59 -22.92 -1.83 -12.30
C GLY A 59 -23.88 -0.65 -12.53
N GLN A 60 -24.66 -0.27 -11.53
CA GLN A 60 -25.54 0.90 -11.61
C GLN A 60 -24.74 2.20 -11.67
N ASP A 61 -23.66 2.31 -10.91
CA ASP A 61 -22.80 3.50 -10.93
C ASP A 61 -21.97 3.56 -12.21
N TRP A 62 -21.51 2.42 -12.73
CA TRP A 62 -20.94 2.31 -14.07
C TRP A 62 -21.92 2.84 -15.14
N GLN A 63 -23.20 2.47 -15.04
CA GLN A 63 -24.22 2.95 -15.97
C GLN A 63 -24.43 4.47 -15.89
N LYS A 64 -24.37 5.05 -14.68
CA LYS A 64 -24.59 6.49 -14.46
C LYS A 64 -23.40 7.34 -14.88
N ILE A 65 -22.17 6.86 -14.63
CA ILE A 65 -20.93 7.63 -14.72
C ILE A 65 -20.12 7.18 -15.95
N ALA A 66 -19.66 5.93 -15.94
CA ALA A 66 -18.72 5.41 -16.95
C ALA A 66 -19.30 5.50 -18.37
N ILE A 67 -20.58 5.13 -18.56
CA ILE A 67 -21.24 5.19 -19.88
C ILE A 67 -21.30 6.62 -20.43
N LYS A 68 -21.58 7.62 -19.57
CA LYS A 68 -21.55 9.04 -19.99
C LYS A 68 -20.13 9.47 -20.34
N ALA A 69 -19.13 8.90 -19.68
CA ALA A 69 -17.71 9.07 -19.96
C ALA A 69 -17.17 8.12 -21.06
N LYS A 70 -18.00 7.78 -22.06
CA LYS A 70 -17.63 6.90 -23.19
C LYS A 70 -17.19 5.49 -22.77
N ASP A 71 -17.86 4.93 -21.77
CA ASP A 71 -17.60 3.59 -21.21
C ASP A 71 -16.17 3.46 -20.62
N THR A 72 -15.72 4.50 -19.93
CA THR A 72 -14.38 4.61 -19.33
C THR A 72 -14.47 4.57 -17.81
N TYR A 73 -13.59 3.81 -17.15
CA TYR A 73 -13.44 3.86 -15.71
C TYR A 73 -12.83 5.21 -15.30
N THR A 74 -13.64 6.09 -14.70
CA THR A 74 -13.25 7.46 -14.33
C THR A 74 -12.75 7.53 -12.89
N THR A 75 -12.01 8.59 -12.55
CA THR A 75 -11.61 8.88 -11.17
C THR A 75 -12.81 9.07 -10.23
N GLU A 76 -13.91 9.63 -10.76
CA GLU A 76 -15.17 9.74 -10.01
C GLU A 76 -15.72 8.37 -9.63
N LEU A 77 -15.84 7.46 -10.60
CA LEU A 77 -16.30 6.09 -10.34
C LEU A 77 -15.32 5.34 -9.43
N ALA A 78 -14.02 5.57 -9.57
CA ALA A 78 -13.00 4.94 -8.74
C ALA A 78 -13.09 5.32 -7.24
N GLY A 79 -13.54 6.55 -6.95
CA GLY A 79 -13.67 7.06 -5.58
C GLY A 79 -15.00 6.75 -4.89
N LEU A 80 -15.97 6.12 -5.57
CA LEU A 80 -17.24 5.72 -4.95
C LEU A 80 -17.07 4.42 -4.16
N ASP A 81 -17.79 4.31 -3.05
CA ASP A 81 -18.12 3.06 -2.37
C ASP A 81 -19.48 2.60 -2.89
N SER A 82 -19.46 1.77 -3.93
CA SER A 82 -20.68 1.45 -4.68
C SER A 82 -21.62 0.53 -3.90
N ASP A 83 -21.12 -0.43 -3.13
CA ASP A 83 -21.94 -1.40 -2.38
C ASP A 83 -22.12 -1.07 -0.88
N GLY A 84 -21.44 -0.03 -0.39
CA GLY A 84 -21.63 0.56 0.93
C GLY A 84 -20.91 -0.20 2.05
N ASP A 85 -19.85 -0.94 1.73
CA ASP A 85 -19.11 -1.77 2.68
C ASP A 85 -17.96 -1.03 3.40
N GLY A 86 -17.72 0.23 3.02
CA GLY A 86 -16.70 1.11 3.57
C GLY A 86 -15.41 1.21 2.75
N PHE A 87 -15.32 0.56 1.59
CA PHE A 87 -14.18 0.64 0.68
C PHE A 87 -14.57 1.29 -0.64
N THR A 88 -13.64 2.04 -1.26
CA THR A 88 -13.89 2.60 -2.59
C THR A 88 -13.64 1.56 -3.67
N ASN A 89 -14.30 1.70 -4.82
CA ASN A 89 -14.13 0.83 -5.98
C ASN A 89 -12.65 0.59 -6.34
N ASP A 90 -11.82 1.64 -6.29
CA ASP A 90 -10.37 1.52 -6.55
C ASP A 90 -9.61 0.69 -5.52
N GLN A 91 -9.99 0.78 -4.24
CA GLN A 91 -9.40 -0.04 -3.17
C GLN A 91 -9.73 -1.51 -3.39
N GLU A 92 -10.93 -1.80 -3.87
CA GLU A 92 -11.40 -3.15 -4.15
C GLU A 92 -10.77 -3.74 -5.42
N PHE A 93 -10.71 -2.98 -6.52
CA PHE A 93 -9.98 -3.41 -7.72
C PHE A 93 -8.51 -3.70 -7.40
N SER A 94 -7.88 -2.89 -6.54
CA SER A 94 -6.51 -3.09 -6.07
C SER A 94 -6.36 -4.34 -5.19
N ALA A 95 -7.36 -4.61 -4.33
CA ALA A 95 -7.40 -5.78 -3.47
C ALA A 95 -7.89 -7.06 -4.17
N LYS A 96 -8.32 -6.96 -5.43
CA LYS A 96 -8.97 -8.03 -6.21
C LYS A 96 -10.28 -8.52 -5.58
N THR A 97 -11.01 -7.58 -4.98
CA THR A 97 -12.33 -7.80 -4.37
C THR A 97 -13.40 -7.07 -5.20
N ASN A 98 -14.69 -7.37 -5.00
CA ASN A 98 -15.72 -7.07 -5.98
C ASN A 98 -16.54 -5.85 -5.54
N PRO A 99 -16.43 -4.71 -6.25
CA PRO A 99 -17.03 -3.45 -5.81
C PRO A 99 -18.55 -3.34 -5.83
N GLY A 100 -19.23 -4.42 -6.22
CA GLY A 100 -20.68 -4.51 -6.17
C GLY A 100 -21.18 -5.66 -5.31
N ASP A 101 -20.36 -6.20 -4.41
CA ASP A 101 -20.73 -7.24 -3.45
C ASP A 101 -20.13 -6.91 -2.06
N PRO A 102 -20.96 -6.47 -1.08
CA PRO A 102 -20.48 -6.00 0.22
C PRO A 102 -19.89 -7.10 1.11
N ASN A 103 -19.96 -8.37 0.68
CA ASN A 103 -19.30 -9.49 1.34
C ASN A 103 -17.94 -9.83 0.69
N SER A 104 -17.65 -9.26 -0.46
CA SER A 104 -16.40 -9.41 -1.20
C SER A 104 -15.59 -8.14 -1.05
N LYS A 105 -15.12 -7.91 0.17
CA LYS A 105 -14.40 -6.70 0.56
C LYS A 105 -12.92 -6.94 0.80
N PRO A 106 -12.08 -5.91 0.79
CA PRO A 106 -10.68 -6.00 1.20
C PRO A 106 -10.55 -6.45 2.66
N ASP A 107 -10.51 -7.77 2.88
CA ASP A 107 -10.22 -8.34 4.20
C ASP A 107 -8.74 -8.19 4.50
N GLY A 108 -8.38 -7.10 5.19
CA GLY A 108 -7.05 -6.82 5.71
C GLY A 108 -5.98 -6.83 4.62
N GLN A 109 -5.46 -5.64 4.25
CA GLN A 109 -4.20 -5.57 3.53
C GLN A 109 -3.25 -6.60 4.14
N THR A 110 -2.74 -7.55 3.34
CA THR A 110 -1.64 -8.40 3.76
C THR A 110 -0.44 -7.47 3.91
N ILE A 111 -0.34 -6.81 5.06
CA ILE A 111 0.80 -6.01 5.43
C ILE A 111 1.94 -7.01 5.52
N ASP A 112 2.86 -6.98 4.54
CA ASP A 112 4.13 -7.67 4.70
C ASP A 112 4.91 -6.91 5.78
N PRO A 113 5.04 -7.45 7.01
CA PRO A 113 5.66 -6.72 8.11
C PRO A 113 7.13 -6.43 7.80
N LYS A 114 7.77 -7.24 6.95
CA LYS A 114 9.13 -7.01 6.51
C LYS A 114 9.19 -5.82 5.57
N ALA A 115 8.30 -5.75 4.58
CA ALA A 115 8.24 -4.60 3.66
C ALA A 115 7.97 -3.29 4.41
N GLU A 116 7.09 -3.29 5.41
CA GLU A 116 6.87 -2.11 6.26
C GLU A 116 8.09 -1.74 7.09
N LEU A 117 8.78 -2.73 7.69
CA LEU A 117 10.02 -2.49 8.43
C LEU A 117 11.11 -1.89 7.53
N GLU A 118 11.26 -2.38 6.30
CA GLU A 118 12.23 -1.84 5.34
C GLU A 118 11.94 -0.38 4.98
N LYS A 119 10.66 0.03 4.84
CA LYS A 119 10.29 1.45 4.65
C LYS A 119 10.72 2.31 5.83
N VAL A 120 10.54 1.83 7.06
CA VAL A 120 10.94 2.52 8.28
C VAL A 120 12.47 2.63 8.37
N ILE A 121 13.21 1.57 8.04
CA ILE A 121 14.67 1.58 7.96
C ILE A 121 15.16 2.58 6.92
N ALA A 122 14.53 2.63 5.73
CA ALA A 122 14.88 3.57 4.68
C ALA A 122 14.68 5.03 5.13
N ARG A 123 13.57 5.33 5.82
CA ARG A 123 13.34 6.65 6.43
C ARG A 123 14.40 6.99 7.48
N GLY A 124 14.79 6.01 8.31
CA GLY A 124 15.87 6.15 9.28
C GLY A 124 17.22 6.50 8.64
N LYS A 125 17.53 5.87 7.51
CA LYS A 125 18.74 6.18 6.73
C LYS A 125 18.73 7.61 6.20
N VAL A 126 17.58 8.11 5.75
CA VAL A 126 17.43 9.51 5.33
C VAL A 126 17.72 10.44 6.50
N LEU A 127 17.09 10.22 7.66
CA LEU A 127 17.33 11.00 8.88
C LEU A 127 18.80 10.96 9.31
N PHE A 128 19.45 9.80 9.25
CA PHE A 128 20.86 9.65 9.59
C PHE A 128 21.79 10.55 8.75
N ASN A 129 21.39 10.86 7.51
CA ASN A 129 22.13 11.73 6.60
C ASN A 129 21.64 13.19 6.62
N ASP A 130 20.58 13.50 7.36
CA ASP A 130 19.95 14.82 7.34
C ASP A 130 20.66 15.81 8.29
N PRO A 131 21.32 16.86 7.77
CA PRO A 131 21.94 17.88 8.62
C PRO A 131 20.91 18.76 9.35
N LYS A 132 19.63 18.73 8.94
CA LYS A 132 18.55 19.53 9.54
C LYS A 132 18.07 19.00 10.89
N LEU A 133 18.49 17.79 11.28
CA LEU A 133 18.27 17.27 12.64
C LEU A 133 18.96 18.15 13.70
N GLY A 134 19.99 18.90 13.30
CA GLY A 134 20.71 19.82 14.17
C GLY A 134 20.82 21.23 13.60
N LYS A 135 21.52 22.07 14.35
CA LYS A 135 21.86 23.45 13.97
C LYS A 135 23.33 23.59 13.56
N SER A 136 24.15 22.57 13.74
CA SER A 136 25.58 22.60 13.39
C SER A 136 25.85 22.40 11.89
N GLY A 137 24.83 22.05 11.09
CA GLY A 137 24.99 21.69 9.68
C GLY A 137 25.62 20.31 9.44
N SER A 138 25.95 19.56 10.50
CA SER A 138 26.43 18.18 10.42
C SER A 138 25.27 17.19 10.56
N SER A 139 25.40 16.00 9.96
CA SER A 139 24.50 14.86 10.17
C SER A 139 25.19 13.75 10.97
N CYS A 140 24.47 12.68 11.30
CA CYS A 140 25.08 11.52 11.95
C CYS A 140 26.20 10.94 11.07
N ASN A 141 25.99 10.89 9.75
CA ASN A 141 26.96 10.40 8.78
C ASN A 141 28.23 11.25 8.69
N SER A 142 28.19 12.52 9.09
CA SER A 142 29.39 13.37 9.15
C SER A 142 30.44 12.85 10.15
N CYS A 143 29.99 12.28 11.27
CA CYS A 143 30.88 11.69 12.28
C CYS A 143 31.00 10.17 12.12
N HIS A 144 29.94 9.49 11.70
CA HIS A 144 29.86 8.05 11.49
C HIS A 144 29.77 7.74 9.98
N PRO A 145 30.90 7.78 9.24
CA PRO A 145 30.91 7.71 7.79
C PRO A 145 30.44 6.36 7.26
N ASN A 146 30.21 6.29 5.94
CA ASN A 146 29.74 5.10 5.25
C ASN A 146 28.44 4.55 5.85
N GLY A 147 27.52 5.45 6.23
CA GLY A 147 26.26 5.09 6.86
C GLY A 147 26.43 4.48 8.26
N GLY A 148 27.55 4.71 8.93
CA GLY A 148 27.90 4.14 10.23
C GLY A 148 28.59 2.78 10.19
N THR A 149 28.87 2.23 9.02
CA THR A 149 29.50 0.90 8.87
C THR A 149 31.01 0.89 9.12
N THR A 150 31.64 2.06 9.16
CA THR A 150 33.06 2.22 9.50
C THR A 150 33.24 3.10 10.73
N GLY A 151 34.40 2.99 11.38
CA GLY A 151 34.81 3.98 12.38
C GLY A 151 34.95 5.36 11.74
N GLY A 152 34.78 6.39 12.54
CA GLY A 152 34.84 7.78 12.09
C GLY A 152 35.61 8.65 13.06
N GLN A 153 35.38 9.95 12.96
CA GLN A 153 36.02 10.92 13.85
C GLN A 153 35.02 11.99 14.28
N MET A 154 35.18 12.46 15.51
CA MET A 154 34.46 13.56 16.10
C MET A 154 35.45 14.46 16.82
N MET A 155 35.54 15.73 16.41
CA MET A 155 36.43 16.71 17.05
C MET A 155 37.88 16.21 17.18
N GLY A 156 38.39 15.50 16.16
CA GLY A 156 39.73 14.92 16.15
C GLY A 156 39.90 13.60 16.93
N MET A 157 38.87 13.13 17.63
CA MET A 157 38.88 11.84 18.33
C MET A 157 38.26 10.75 17.47
N ALA A 158 38.89 9.57 17.42
CA ALA A 158 38.33 8.41 16.75
C ALA A 158 37.06 7.92 17.47
N ILE A 159 36.01 7.65 16.70
CA ILE A 159 34.78 7.04 17.20
C ILE A 159 34.56 5.67 16.54
N PRO A 160 34.05 4.68 17.27
CA PRO A 160 33.85 3.34 16.74
C PRO A 160 32.77 3.30 15.67
N THR A 161 32.76 2.21 14.90
CA THR A 161 31.65 1.89 14.00
C THR A 161 30.33 1.72 14.78
N LEU A 162 29.21 2.00 14.12
CA LEU A 162 27.89 1.69 14.65
C LEU A 162 27.48 0.22 14.40
N LYS A 163 28.24 -0.53 13.58
CA LYS A 163 28.01 -1.97 13.38
C LYS A 163 28.12 -2.71 14.71
N GLY A 164 27.06 -3.45 15.07
CA GLY A 164 26.98 -4.17 16.35
C GLY A 164 26.63 -3.31 17.55
N SER A 165 26.53 -1.98 17.41
CA SER A 165 26.18 -1.11 18.53
C SER A 165 24.83 -1.51 19.13
N ALA A 166 23.78 -1.68 18.32
CA ALA A 166 22.45 -1.99 18.82
C ALA A 166 22.38 -3.32 19.58
N ALA A 167 23.19 -4.32 19.21
CA ALA A 167 23.26 -5.61 19.90
C ALA A 167 23.72 -5.50 21.35
N THR A 168 24.34 -4.38 21.73
CA THR A 168 24.95 -4.19 23.05
C THR A 168 24.23 -3.16 23.92
N PHE A 169 23.27 -2.40 23.37
CA PHE A 169 22.37 -1.54 24.14
C PHE A 169 21.21 -2.35 24.75
N PRO A 170 20.62 -1.92 25.89
CA PRO A 170 20.93 -0.71 26.66
C PRO A 170 22.26 -0.81 27.44
N LYS A 171 22.88 0.34 27.77
CA LYS A 171 24.18 0.40 28.47
C LYS A 171 24.22 1.50 29.53
N TYR A 172 24.95 1.26 30.62
CA TYR A 172 25.33 2.32 31.54
C TYR A 172 26.31 3.30 30.89
N LYS A 173 26.02 4.59 30.99
CA LYS A 173 26.88 5.65 30.46
C LYS A 173 27.30 6.58 31.59
N ALA A 174 28.60 6.64 31.85
CA ALA A 174 29.15 7.42 32.96
C ALA A 174 28.82 8.92 32.88
N ASN A 175 28.78 9.50 31.67
CA ASN A 175 28.39 10.89 31.45
C ASN A 175 26.90 11.15 31.74
N ALA A 176 26.03 10.15 31.58
CA ALA A 176 24.62 10.23 31.93
C ALA A 176 24.31 9.78 33.36
N LYS A 177 25.27 9.10 34.02
CA LYS A 177 25.09 8.42 35.31
C LYS A 177 23.85 7.50 35.35
N ALA A 178 23.51 6.91 34.21
CA ALA A 178 22.30 6.13 34.02
C ALA A 178 22.51 5.05 32.94
N VAL A 179 21.67 4.02 32.98
CA VAL A 179 21.48 3.10 31.84
C VAL A 179 20.63 3.80 30.79
N ILE A 180 21.12 3.85 29.55
CA ILE A 180 20.42 4.50 28.45
C ILE A 180 20.14 3.52 27.31
N THR A 181 19.06 3.77 26.58
CA THR A 181 18.69 3.06 25.35
C THR A 181 19.44 3.60 24.14
N LEU A 182 19.35 2.88 23.01
CA LEU A 182 19.89 3.36 21.73
C LEU A 182 19.24 4.68 21.30
N GLN A 183 17.92 4.82 21.47
CA GLN A 183 17.19 6.06 21.13
C GLN A 183 17.66 7.25 21.98
N GLN A 184 17.92 7.02 23.27
CA GLN A 184 18.48 8.04 24.15
C GLN A 184 19.91 8.42 23.75
N MET A 185 20.73 7.45 23.32
CA MET A 185 22.06 7.74 22.76
C MET A 185 21.97 8.56 21.47
N ASN A 186 21.02 8.25 20.57
CA ASN A 186 20.76 9.03 19.37
C ASN A 186 20.41 10.49 19.71
N ASN A 187 19.48 10.69 20.66
CA ASN A 187 19.11 12.03 21.14
C ASN A 187 20.27 12.77 21.80
N MET A 188 21.13 12.06 22.53
CA MET A 188 22.33 12.64 23.11
C MET A 188 23.27 13.19 22.04
N CYS A 189 23.45 12.47 20.93
CA CYS A 189 24.21 12.96 19.77
C CYS A 189 23.53 14.18 19.12
N ILE A 190 22.23 14.10 18.86
CA ILE A 190 21.46 15.20 18.26
C ILE A 190 21.59 16.46 19.11
N GLN A 191 21.40 16.35 20.41
CA GLN A 191 21.41 17.49 21.33
C GLN A 191 22.82 18.05 21.57
N MET A 192 23.77 17.19 21.96
CA MET A 192 25.07 17.66 22.43
C MET A 192 26.00 18.04 21.29
N ILE A 193 25.95 17.29 20.18
CA ILE A 193 26.89 17.42 19.06
C ILE A 193 26.26 18.24 17.94
N MET A 194 25.08 17.82 17.48
CA MET A 194 24.41 18.47 16.35
C MET A 194 23.69 19.76 16.77
N LYS A 195 23.62 20.04 18.08
CA LYS A 195 22.91 21.20 18.67
C LYS A 195 21.44 21.29 18.26
N GLY A 196 20.83 20.12 18.05
CA GLY A 196 19.43 19.95 17.70
C GLY A 196 18.51 19.78 18.91
N THR A 197 17.21 19.71 18.64
CA THR A 197 16.20 19.36 19.63
C THR A 197 16.08 17.83 19.70
N PRO A 198 16.09 17.22 20.90
CA PRO A 198 15.83 15.78 21.03
C PRO A 198 14.50 15.37 20.38
N LEU A 199 14.49 14.24 19.69
CA LEU A 199 13.26 13.63 19.19
C LEU A 199 12.47 13.04 20.36
N LYS A 200 11.14 13.10 20.32
CA LYS A 200 10.31 12.35 21.27
C LYS A 200 10.59 10.85 21.06
N LEU A 201 10.82 10.09 22.14
CA LEU A 201 11.35 8.73 22.05
C LEU A 201 10.45 7.76 21.26
N ASP A 202 9.15 7.99 21.27
CA ASP A 202 8.12 7.24 20.55
C ASP A 202 7.71 7.91 19.22
N SER A 203 8.38 8.98 18.79
CA SER A 203 8.05 9.63 17.51
C SER A 203 8.43 8.72 16.32
N PRO A 204 7.70 8.82 15.20
CA PRO A 204 8.04 8.08 13.98
C PRO A 204 9.50 8.28 13.52
N GLU A 205 10.05 9.48 13.73
CA GLU A 205 11.44 9.82 13.40
C GLU A 205 12.43 9.10 14.31
N SER A 206 12.16 9.07 15.62
CA SER A 206 13.02 8.38 16.60
C SER A 206 13.01 6.87 16.39
N VAL A 207 11.84 6.30 16.09
CA VAL A 207 11.66 4.90 15.71
C VAL A 207 12.43 4.60 14.42
N ALA A 208 12.26 5.42 13.38
CA ALA A 208 12.93 5.21 12.10
C ALA A 208 14.46 5.28 12.23
N LEU A 209 15.00 6.33 12.87
CA LEU A 209 16.43 6.48 13.09
C LEU A 209 17.02 5.29 13.86
N SER A 210 16.31 4.83 14.89
CA SER A 210 16.76 3.70 15.71
C SER A 210 16.64 2.37 14.99
N ALA A 211 15.63 2.18 14.16
CA ALA A 211 15.50 1.01 13.29
C ALA A 211 16.67 0.93 12.30
N TYR A 212 17.06 2.05 11.69
CA TYR A 212 18.24 2.10 10.81
C TYR A 212 19.54 1.77 11.54
N VAL A 213 19.81 2.37 12.70
CA VAL A 213 21.04 2.04 13.46
C VAL A 213 21.02 0.58 13.93
N THR A 214 19.84 0.04 14.25
CA THR A 214 19.66 -1.36 14.65
C THR A 214 19.93 -2.32 13.49
N SER A 215 19.50 -1.99 12.27
CA SER A 215 19.71 -2.86 11.11
C SER A 215 21.19 -3.07 10.79
N LEU A 216 22.07 -2.13 11.19
CA LEU A 216 23.54 -2.30 11.11
C LEU A 216 24.08 -3.43 11.99
N SER A 217 23.26 -3.98 12.88
CA SER A 217 23.61 -5.09 13.78
C SER A 217 22.90 -6.40 13.41
N ASN A 218 22.21 -6.47 12.27
CA ASN A 218 21.54 -7.70 11.82
C ASN A 218 22.52 -8.89 11.76
N GLY A 219 22.11 -10.02 12.34
CA GLY A 219 22.92 -11.25 12.43
C GLY A 219 23.97 -11.26 13.56
N ILE A 220 24.11 -10.17 14.33
CA ILE A 220 25.01 -10.13 15.50
C ILE A 220 24.21 -10.54 16.75
N PRO A 221 24.69 -11.52 17.54
CA PRO A 221 24.02 -11.92 18.78
C PRO A 221 23.90 -10.76 19.77
N VAL A 222 22.74 -10.66 20.42
CA VAL A 222 22.51 -9.67 21.49
C VAL A 222 23.44 -9.97 22.67
N GLN A 223 24.18 -8.96 23.11
CA GLN A 223 25.13 -8.98 24.22
C GLN A 223 24.96 -7.72 25.08
N ILE A 224 23.88 -7.67 25.85
CA ILE A 224 23.52 -6.49 26.67
C ILE A 224 24.68 -6.10 27.59
N GLY A 225 25.07 -4.83 27.56
CA GLY A 225 26.19 -4.32 28.38
C GLY A 225 27.58 -4.69 27.86
N GLY A 226 27.68 -5.35 26.70
CA GLY A 226 28.95 -5.60 26.01
C GLY A 226 29.70 -4.31 25.72
N LYS A 227 31.04 -4.40 25.57
CA LYS A 227 31.90 -3.25 25.28
C LYS A 227 31.61 -2.69 23.89
#